data_AF-A0A316L640-F1
#
_entry.id   AF-A0A316L640-F1
#
_cell.length_a   1.000
_cell.length_b   1.000
_cell.length_c   1.000
_cell.angle_alpha   90.00
_cell.angle_beta   90.00
_cell.angle_gamma   90.00
#
_symmetry.space_group_name_H-M   'P 1'
#
loop_
_entity.id
_entity.type
_entity.pdbx_description
1 polymer ?
#
loop_
_entity_poly.entity_id
_entity_poly.type
_entity_poly.pdbx_seq_one_letter_code
_entity_poly.pdbx_strand_id
1 'polypeptide(L)'
;MKEKDRYFYSNCFIEMVKAKLKNPKVKIMYLPAFLNEVPCPHWMWLDEEGEHDFHYRGKLPWYKWFWHKRHIRTVHRGCYKGCMSQMIERKYYES
;
A
#
# COMPACT_ATOMS: atom_id res chain seq x y z
N MET A 1 -17.25 1.04 12.43
CA MET A 1 -16.58 2.13 13.18
C MET A 1 -16.38 3.35 12.27
N LYS A 2 -16.69 4.54 12.79
CA LYS A 2 -16.80 5.84 12.08
C LYS A 2 -15.59 6.19 11.20
N GLU A 3 -15.86 6.87 10.09
CA GLU A 3 -14.99 7.05 8.92
C GLU A 3 -14.13 8.33 8.96
N LYS A 4 -14.32 9.21 9.96
CA LYS A 4 -13.75 10.57 9.98
C LYS A 4 -12.45 10.77 10.79
N ASP A 5 -12.04 9.84 11.67
CA ASP A 5 -10.84 9.97 12.52
C ASP A 5 -9.58 9.25 11.99
N ARG A 6 -9.63 8.65 10.79
CA ARG A 6 -8.57 7.72 10.34
C ARG A 6 -7.37 8.37 9.67
N TYR A 7 -7.25 9.70 9.66
CA TYR A 7 -6.11 10.40 9.06
C TYR A 7 -5.02 10.69 10.09
N PHE A 8 -3.99 9.86 10.12
CA PHE A 8 -2.85 9.99 11.02
C PHE A 8 -1.53 10.08 10.26
N TYR A 9 -0.50 10.62 10.91
CA TYR A 9 0.84 10.63 10.34
C TYR A 9 1.48 9.26 10.51
N SER A 10 1.77 8.62 9.39
CA SER A 10 2.54 7.38 9.35
C SER A 10 3.14 7.21 7.96
N ASN A 11 3.64 6.03 7.66
CA ASN A 11 4.03 5.61 6.32
C ASN A 11 3.62 4.14 6.10
N CYS A 12 3.61 3.72 4.83
CA CYS A 12 3.20 2.36 4.46
C CYS A 12 4.05 1.26 5.13
N PHE A 13 5.33 1.53 5.36
CA PHE A 13 6.24 0.58 6.01
C PHE A 13 5.92 0.38 7.50
N ILE A 14 5.71 1.47 8.25
CA ILE A 14 5.39 1.44 9.68
C ILE A 14 4.06 0.71 9.92
N GLU A 15 3.03 1.01 9.13
CA GLU A 15 1.74 0.34 9.28
C GLU A 15 1.80 -1.14 8.91
N MET A 16 2.54 -1.49 7.87
CA MET A 16 2.82 -2.89 7.53
C MET A 16 3.54 -3.62 8.67
N VAL A 17 4.56 -3.02 9.27
CA VAL A 17 5.28 -3.61 10.41
C VAL A 17 4.36 -3.77 11.62
N LYS A 18 3.53 -2.77 11.94
CA LYS A 18 2.52 -2.86 13.01
C LYS A 18 1.54 -4.00 12.74
N ALA A 19 1.07 -4.15 11.51
CA ALA A 19 0.18 -5.24 11.12
C ALA A 19 0.86 -6.61 11.29
N LYS A 20 2.14 -6.72 10.91
CA LYS A 20 2.93 -7.95 11.06
C LYS A 20 3.19 -8.31 12.52
N LEU A 21 3.44 -7.32 13.38
CA LEU A 21 3.60 -7.51 14.81
C LEU A 21 2.28 -7.90 15.49
N LYS A 22 1.17 -7.29 15.08
CA LYS A 22 -0.17 -7.59 15.63
C LYS A 22 -0.67 -8.96 15.19
N ASN A 23 -0.40 -9.35 13.95
CA ASN A 23 -0.77 -10.66 13.41
C ASN A 23 0.35 -11.20 12.50
N PRO A 24 1.15 -12.18 12.95
CA PRO A 24 2.25 -12.71 12.15
C PRO A 24 1.80 -13.45 10.88
N LYS A 25 0.51 -13.84 10.79
CA LYS A 25 -0.07 -14.49 9.60
C LYS A 25 -0.31 -13.53 8.43
N VAL A 26 -0.21 -12.21 8.63
CA VAL A 26 -0.40 -11.27 7.51
C VAL A 26 0.66 -11.47 6.44
N LYS A 27 0.22 -11.47 5.18
CA LYS A 27 1.10 -11.60 4.03
C LYS A 27 1.48 -10.20 3.56
N ILE A 28 2.77 -9.92 3.55
CA ILE A 28 3.29 -8.61 3.13
C ILE A 28 3.43 -8.62 1.61
N MET A 29 2.98 -7.55 0.98
CA MET A 29 3.15 -7.29 -0.44
C MET A 29 3.92 -5.98 -0.61
N TYR A 30 4.86 -6.00 -1.55
CA TYR A 30 5.68 -4.84 -1.87
C TYR A 30 5.52 -4.51 -3.34
N LEU A 31 5.16 -3.27 -3.62
CA LEU A 31 5.20 -2.71 -4.96
C LEU A 31 6.47 -1.84 -5.07
N PRO A 32 7.44 -2.24 -5.90
CA PRO A 32 8.62 -1.44 -6.16
C PRO A 32 8.24 -0.08 -6.72
N ALA A 33 8.96 0.97 -6.28
CA ALA A 33 8.85 2.33 -6.79
C ALA A 33 8.80 2.41 -8.33
N PHE A 34 9.58 1.56 -9.01
CA PHE A 34 9.70 1.56 -10.47
C PHE A 34 8.46 1.02 -11.21
N LEU A 35 7.56 0.30 -10.54
CA LEU A 35 6.30 -0.20 -11.12
C LEU A 35 5.13 0.74 -10.83
N ASN A 36 5.33 1.74 -9.97
CA ASN A 36 4.31 2.67 -9.56
C ASN A 36 4.38 3.94 -10.44
N GLU A 37 3.24 4.56 -10.75
CA GLU A 37 3.17 5.78 -11.59
C GLU A 37 3.96 6.96 -10.99
N VAL A 38 4.21 6.89 -9.68
CA VAL A 38 5.10 7.76 -8.92
C VAL A 38 6.18 6.86 -8.34
N PRO A 39 7.47 7.23 -8.35
CA PRO A 39 8.57 6.40 -7.84
C PRO A 39 8.56 6.20 -6.31
N CYS A 40 7.39 6.05 -5.70
CA CYS A 40 7.19 5.80 -4.29
C CYS A 40 7.09 4.29 -4.06
N PRO A 41 7.98 3.70 -3.23
CA PRO A 41 7.82 2.32 -2.80
C PRO A 41 6.54 2.20 -1.97
N HIS A 42 5.72 1.19 -2.26
CA HIS A 42 4.43 1.00 -1.59
C HIS A 42 4.38 -0.36 -0.91
N TRP A 43 4.06 -0.36 0.37
CA TRP A 43 3.89 -1.57 1.17
C TRP A 43 2.42 -1.78 1.48
N MET A 44 1.99 -3.02 1.31
CA MET A 44 0.63 -3.46 1.53
C MET A 44 0.69 -4.74 2.37
N TRP A 45 -0.38 -5.03 3.08
CA TRP A 45 -0.50 -6.29 3.81
C TRP A 45 -1.88 -6.89 3.63
N LEU A 46 -1.92 -8.20 3.57
CA LEU A 46 -3.12 -9.00 3.45
C LEU A 46 -3.36 -9.73 4.76
N ASP A 47 -4.54 -9.56 5.33
CA ASP A 47 -5.01 -10.32 6.49
C ASP A 47 -6.30 -11.09 6.14
N GLU A 48 -7.02 -11.57 7.16
CA GLU A 48 -8.26 -12.31 6.99
C GLU A 48 -9.43 -11.42 6.52
N GLU A 49 -9.38 -10.11 6.77
CA GLU A 49 -10.43 -9.14 6.38
C GLU A 49 -10.24 -8.65 4.95
N GLY A 50 -9.00 -8.57 4.47
CA GLY A 50 -8.72 -8.16 3.09
C GLY A 50 -7.32 -7.61 2.89
N GLU A 51 -7.17 -6.83 1.82
CA GLU A 51 -5.92 -6.18 1.48
C GLU A 51 -5.94 -4.75 2.02
N HIS A 52 -4.88 -4.37 2.72
CA HIS A 52 -4.77 -3.07 3.36
C HIS A 52 -3.55 -2.33 2.86
N ASP A 53 -3.71 -1.03 2.66
CA ASP A 53 -2.63 -0.15 2.29
C ASP A 53 -2.77 1.24 2.93
N PHE A 54 -1.65 1.93 3.03
CA PHE A 54 -1.64 3.31 3.51
C PHE A 54 -1.69 4.26 2.32
N HIS A 55 -2.91 4.55 1.87
CA HIS A 55 -3.15 5.18 0.57
C HIS A 55 -2.89 6.70 0.58
N TYR A 56 -2.21 7.20 -0.46
CA TYR A 56 -2.07 8.62 -0.77
C TYR A 56 -2.66 8.93 -2.16
N ARG A 57 -3.64 9.84 -2.23
CA ARG A 57 -4.15 10.37 -3.51
C ARG A 57 -3.27 11.54 -3.97
N GLY A 58 -2.47 11.34 -5.03
CA GLY A 58 -1.64 12.36 -5.70
C GLY A 58 -0.14 12.05 -5.75
N LYS A 59 0.67 12.99 -6.23
CA LYS A 59 2.15 12.88 -6.20
C LYS A 59 2.68 13.23 -4.82
N LEU A 60 3.39 12.29 -4.19
CA LEU A 60 4.17 12.53 -2.98
C LEU A 60 5.59 12.97 -3.36
N PRO A 61 6.06 14.14 -2.92
CA PRO A 61 7.47 14.44 -3.02
C PRO A 61 8.28 13.49 -2.10
N TRP A 62 9.50 13.18 -2.51
CA TRP A 62 10.35 12.13 -1.92
C TRP A 62 10.49 12.21 -0.38
N TYR A 63 10.57 13.42 0.18
CA TYR A 63 10.67 13.64 1.63
C TYR A 63 9.41 13.22 2.39
N LYS A 64 8.24 13.23 1.75
CA LYS A 64 6.97 12.78 2.35
C LYS A 64 6.79 11.26 2.26
N TRP A 65 7.70 10.50 1.64
CA TRP A 65 7.62 9.04 1.64
C TRP A 65 7.82 8.45 3.05
N PHE A 66 8.61 9.12 3.89
CA PHE A 66 8.89 8.68 5.24
C PHE A 66 7.83 9.13 6.27
N TRP A 67 7.12 10.22 6.00
CA TRP A 67 6.19 10.80 6.97
C TRP A 67 5.08 11.62 6.30
N HIS A 68 3.86 11.08 6.25
CA HIS A 68 2.73 11.79 5.67
C HIS A 68 1.40 11.48 6.37
N LYS A 69 0.49 12.47 6.41
CA LYS A 69 -0.84 12.31 7.02
C LYS A 69 -1.80 11.62 6.05
N ARG A 70 -2.17 10.37 6.33
CA ARG A 70 -3.08 9.56 5.51
C ARG A 70 -3.88 8.56 6.35
N HIS A 71 -4.69 7.76 5.70
CA HIS A 71 -5.53 6.74 6.30
C HIS A 71 -5.21 5.36 5.75
N ILE A 72 -5.49 4.34 6.55
CA ILE A 72 -5.49 2.95 6.09
C ILE A 72 -6.75 2.75 5.26
N ARG A 73 -6.55 2.26 4.03
CA ARG A 73 -7.62 1.82 3.15
C ARG A 73 -7.62 0.29 3.13
N THR A 74 -8.82 -0.27 3.18
CA THR A 74 -9.05 -1.70 3.00
C THR A 74 -9.75 -1.90 1.67
N VAL A 75 -9.25 -2.84 0.86
CA VAL A 75 -9.81 -3.24 -0.42
C VAL A 75 -10.06 -4.74 -0.44
N HIS A 76 -10.99 -5.15 -1.30
CA HIS A 76 -11.32 -6.56 -1.46
C HIS A 76 -10.13 -7.38 -1.93
N ARG A 77 -10.04 -8.59 -1.37
CA ARG A 77 -9.01 -9.58 -1.66
C ARG A 77 -8.91 -9.86 -3.17
N GLY A 78 -7.71 -9.72 -3.73
CA GLY A 78 -7.42 -9.94 -5.15
C GLY A 78 -7.31 -8.67 -5.99
N CYS A 79 -7.68 -7.49 -5.46
CA CYS A 79 -7.64 -6.24 -6.21
C CYS A 79 -6.19 -5.80 -6.51
N TYR A 80 -5.28 -5.92 -5.54
CA TYR A 80 -3.86 -5.62 -5.76
C TYR A 80 -3.14 -6.68 -6.57
N LYS A 81 -3.53 -7.96 -6.48
CA LYS A 81 -2.92 -8.99 -7.32
C LYS A 81 -3.20 -8.74 -8.80
N GLY A 82 -4.45 -8.38 -9.14
CA GLY A 82 -4.81 -7.97 -10.50
C GLY A 82 -4.10 -6.68 -10.93
N CYS A 83 -4.07 -5.67 -10.06
CA CYS A 83 -3.40 -4.39 -10.35
C CYS A 83 -1.89 -4.56 -10.57
N MET A 84 -1.21 -5.37 -9.73
CA MET A 84 0.21 -5.69 -9.89
C MET A 84 0.47 -6.48 -11.17
N SER A 85 -0.35 -7.49 -11.48
CA SER A 85 -0.22 -8.26 -12.73
C SER A 85 -0.36 -7.35 -13.95
N GLN A 86 -1.36 -6.45 -13.97
CA GLN A 86 -1.53 -5.48 -15.06
C GLN A 86 -0.36 -4.49 -15.17
N MET A 87 0.18 -4.02 -14.04
CA MET A 87 1.36 -3.12 -14.04
C MET A 87 2.62 -3.82 -14.58
N ILE A 88 2.82 -5.10 -14.22
CA ILE A 88 3.94 -5.91 -14.72
C ILE A 88 3.74 -6.20 -16.21
N GLU A 89 2.54 -6.60 -16.62
CA GLU A 89 2.20 -6.91 -18.01
C GLU A 89 2.45 -5.71 -18.93
N ARG A 90 1.93 -4.52 -18.57
CA ARG A 90 2.21 -3.27 -19.30
C ARG A 90 3.68 -2.92 -19.38
N LYS A 91 4.48 -3.24 -18.36
CA LYS A 91 5.89 -2.84 -18.32
C LYS A 91 6.81 -3.77 -19.10
N TYR A 92 6.49 -5.06 -19.13
CA TYR A 92 7.39 -6.10 -19.65
C TYR A 92 6.89 -6.78 -20.93
N TYR A 93 5.61 -6.66 -21.25
CA TYR A 93 5.00 -7.35 -22.40
C TYR A 93 4.40 -6.40 -23.45
N GLU A 94 4.26 -5.10 -23.17
CA GLU A 94 3.90 -4.06 -24.16
C GLU A 94 5.13 -3.29 -24.73
N SER A 95 6.35 -3.79 -24.52
CA SER A 95 7.60 -3.22 -25.06
C SER A 95 8.00 -3.79 -26.41
#